data_AF-A0A958XWC9-F1
#
_entry.id   AF-A0A958XWC9-F1
#
_cell.length_a   1.000
_cell.length_b   1.000
_cell.length_c   1.000
_cell.angle_alpha   90.00
_cell.angle_beta   90.00
_cell.angle_gamma   90.00
#
_symmetry.space_group_name_H-M   'P 1'
#
loop_
_entity.id
_entity.type
_entity.pdbx_description
1 polymer ?
#
loop_
_entity_poly.entity_id
_entity_poly.type
_entity_poly.pdbx_seq_one_letter_code
_entity_poly.pdbx_strand_id
1 'polypeptide(L)'
;PWFNLFIFLGIDQFIQGAWARRDRTGMAGLKHPVAHLTLAGAFLGLAMLTKGQVAFMLFAATAGIYWLLQRFRMFVSVSQVALLLLVMVAVTGAWFGYETWKNGPWFVTEFVRYQYRLFSTPDAGHAGFPGYHFVVLLVGCF
;
A
#
# COMPACT_ATOMS: atom_id res chain seq x y z
N PRO A 1 -0.20 10.00 11.25
CA PRO A 1 1.24 9.86 10.91
C PRO A 1 1.66 8.43 10.51
N TRP A 2 1.22 7.39 11.21
CA TRP A 2 1.63 5.99 10.96
C TRP A 2 1.33 5.47 9.55
N PHE A 3 0.14 5.79 9.02
CA PHE A 3 -0.21 5.44 7.64
C PHE A 3 0.81 5.98 6.62
N ASN A 4 1.14 7.27 6.71
CA ASN A 4 2.09 7.92 5.81
C ASN A 4 3.50 7.29 5.93
N LEU A 5 3.91 6.98 7.16
CA LEU A 5 5.19 6.32 7.41
C LEU A 5 5.22 4.91 6.79
N PHE A 6 4.21 4.08 7.06
CA PHE A 6 4.17 2.71 6.57
C PHE A 6 4.03 2.64 5.05
N ILE A 7 3.23 3.51 4.43
CA ILE A 7 3.13 3.50 2.97
C ILE A 7 4.43 3.97 2.31
N PHE A 8 5.10 4.97 2.87
CA PHE A 8 6.38 5.44 2.37
C PHE A 8 7.46 4.35 2.48
N LEU A 9 7.61 3.72 3.67
CA LEU A 9 8.54 2.62 3.88
C LEU A 9 8.21 1.41 3.01
N GLY A 10 6.92 1.10 2.82
CA GLY A 10 6.48 0.01 1.96
C GLY A 10 6.89 0.21 0.49
N ILE A 11 6.71 1.43 -0.03
CA ILE A 11 7.10 1.79 -1.41
C ILE A 11 8.63 1.79 -1.57
N ASP A 12 9.35 2.42 -0.64
CA ASP A 12 10.82 2.47 -0.67
C ASP A 12 11.44 1.06 -0.70
N GLN A 13 11.00 0.18 0.21
CA GLN A 13 11.50 -1.18 0.29
C GLN A 13 11.11 -2.03 -0.92
N PHE A 14 9.94 -1.78 -1.51
CA PHE A 14 9.55 -2.39 -2.77
C PHE A 14 10.49 -1.99 -3.91
N ILE A 15 10.86 -0.71 -4.02
CA ILE A 15 11.79 -0.22 -5.04
C ILE A 15 13.17 -0.86 -4.86
N GLN A 16 13.69 -0.88 -3.64
CA GLN A 16 14.97 -1.53 -3.33
C GLN A 16 14.95 -3.02 -3.70
N GLY A 17 13.90 -3.74 -3.33
CA GLY A 17 13.73 -5.16 -3.67
C GLY A 17 13.53 -5.43 -5.16
N ALA A 18 12.87 -4.53 -5.89
CA ALA A 18 12.67 -4.61 -7.33
C ALA A 18 13.99 -4.39 -8.11
N TRP A 19 14.79 -3.41 -7.68
CA TRP A 19 16.02 -3.04 -8.40
C TRP A 19 17.25 -3.86 -8.01
N ALA A 20 17.23 -4.54 -6.86
CA ALA A 20 18.32 -5.43 -6.43
C ALA A 20 18.63 -6.58 -7.41
N ARG A 21 17.69 -6.96 -8.29
CA ARG A 21 17.94 -7.94 -9.38
C ARG A 21 18.49 -7.31 -10.67
N ARG A 22 18.44 -5.99 -10.81
CA ARG A 22 18.79 -5.25 -12.03
C ARG A 22 20.24 -4.77 -12.04
N ASP A 23 20.94 -4.81 -10.90
CA ASP A 23 22.38 -4.56 -10.84
C ASP A 23 23.17 -5.69 -11.51
N ARG A 24 23.44 -5.50 -12.80
CA ARG A 24 24.52 -6.18 -13.54
C ARG A 24 25.88 -5.49 -13.35
N THR A 25 25.90 -4.34 -12.68
CA THR A 25 27.08 -3.55 -12.34
C THR A 25 27.43 -3.84 -10.88
N GLY A 26 28.55 -4.52 -10.64
CA GLY A 26 28.98 -5.04 -9.33
C GLY A 26 29.33 -3.99 -8.26
N MET A 27 28.46 -3.00 -8.02
CA MET A 27 28.53 -2.10 -6.87
C MET A 27 27.43 -2.50 -5.89
N ALA A 28 27.82 -3.30 -4.89
CA ALA A 28 27.11 -3.56 -3.64
C ALA A 28 25.57 -3.69 -3.76
N GLY A 29 25.09 -4.58 -4.64
CA GLY A 29 23.70 -5.00 -4.63
C GLY A 29 23.31 -5.49 -3.23
N LEU A 30 22.27 -4.90 -2.65
CA LEU A 30 21.77 -5.23 -1.30
C LEU A 30 21.61 -6.76 -1.16
N LYS A 31 22.22 -7.32 -0.11
CA LYS A 31 22.47 -8.75 0.04
C LYS A 31 21.20 -9.64 0.07
N HIS A 32 20.00 -9.06 0.24
CA HIS A 32 18.77 -9.83 0.43
C HIS A 32 17.52 -9.21 -0.24
N PRO A 33 17.33 -9.37 -1.56
CA PRO A 33 16.14 -8.85 -2.28
C PRO A 33 14.81 -9.38 -1.71
N VAL A 34 14.82 -10.61 -1.19
CA VAL A 34 13.66 -11.22 -0.53
C VAL A 34 13.31 -10.48 0.76
N ALA A 35 14.30 -10.08 1.56
CA ALA A 35 14.06 -9.38 2.82
C ALA A 35 13.44 -7.99 2.61
N HIS A 36 13.88 -7.28 1.57
CA HIS A 36 13.27 -5.99 1.21
C HIS A 36 11.81 -6.16 0.77
N LEU A 37 11.50 -7.21 -0.01
CA LEU A 37 10.14 -7.48 -0.45
C LEU A 37 9.22 -7.97 0.67
N THR A 38 9.72 -8.77 1.61
CA THR A 38 8.95 -9.17 2.79
C THR A 38 8.69 -7.97 3.70
N LEU A 39 9.68 -7.10 3.91
CA LEU A 39 9.52 -5.89 4.69
C LEU A 39 8.55 -4.91 4.01
N ALA A 40 8.62 -4.77 2.69
CA ALA A 40 7.67 -3.99 1.90
C ALA A 40 6.24 -4.50 2.07
N GLY A 41 6.03 -5.81 1.90
CA GLY A 41 4.73 -6.43 2.12
C GLY A 41 4.22 -6.25 3.55
N ALA A 42 5.10 -6.33 4.55
CA ALA A 42 4.75 -6.12 5.95
C ALA A 42 4.31 -4.68 6.23
N PHE A 43 5.07 -3.68 5.76
CA PHE A 43 4.69 -2.28 5.92
C PHE A 43 3.42 -1.92 5.15
N LEU A 44 3.23 -2.43 3.93
CA LEU A 44 2.00 -2.23 3.17
C LEU A 44 0.80 -2.89 3.86
N GLY A 45 0.98 -4.07 4.47
CA GLY A 45 -0.05 -4.72 5.28
C GLY A 45 -0.42 -3.91 6.53
N LEU A 46 0.58 -3.37 7.23
CA LEU A 46 0.36 -2.46 8.36
C LEU A 46 -0.35 -1.16 7.92
N ALA A 47 0.03 -0.60 6.77
CA ALA A 47 -0.65 0.56 6.20
C ALA A 47 -2.13 0.23 5.89
N MET A 48 -2.40 -0.96 5.36
CA MET A 48 -3.76 -1.44 5.10
C MET A 48 -4.57 -1.63 6.37
N LEU A 49 -3.98 -2.09 7.48
CA LEU A 49 -4.65 -2.13 8.78
C LEU A 49 -4.97 -0.75 9.34
N THR A 50 -4.18 0.29 9.01
CA THR A 50 -4.39 1.64 9.55
C THR A 50 -5.45 2.46 8.81
N LYS A 51 -5.54 2.34 7.48
CA LYS A 51 -6.49 3.12 6.65
C LYS A 51 -7.26 2.30 5.61
N GLY A 52 -7.23 0.98 5.72
CA GLY A 52 -7.95 0.07 4.83
C GLY A 52 -7.34 0.00 3.42
N GLN A 53 -8.19 -0.28 2.43
CA GLN A 53 -7.80 -0.55 1.05
C GLN A 53 -7.15 0.63 0.32
N VAL A 54 -7.27 1.86 0.85
CA VAL A 54 -6.61 3.04 0.31
C VAL A 54 -5.09 2.85 0.24
N ALA A 55 -4.50 2.12 1.20
CA ALA A 55 -3.07 1.78 1.19
C ALA A 55 -2.67 1.05 -0.10
N PHE A 56 -3.42 0.00 -0.43
CA PHE A 56 -3.19 -0.81 -1.62
C PHE A 56 -3.42 -0.01 -2.90
N MET A 57 -4.48 0.81 -2.95
CA MET A 57 -4.77 1.67 -4.11
C MET A 57 -3.64 2.66 -4.39
N LEU A 58 -3.10 3.32 -3.36
CA LEU A 58 -1.98 4.25 -3.52
C LEU A 58 -0.70 3.54 -3.97
N PHE A 59 -0.39 2.38 -3.41
CA PHE A 59 0.74 1.56 -3.85
C PHE A 59 0.58 1.14 -5.32
N ALA A 60 -0.59 0.60 -5.69
CA ALA A 60 -0.88 0.16 -7.05
C ALA A 60 -0.85 1.32 -8.06
N ALA A 61 -1.39 2.48 -7.69
CA ALA A 61 -1.32 3.69 -8.51
C ALA A 61 0.13 4.14 -8.73
N THR A 62 0.94 4.16 -7.67
CA THR A 62 2.36 4.54 -7.74
C THR A 62 3.14 3.57 -8.65
N ALA A 63 2.96 2.26 -8.44
CA ALA A 63 3.59 1.22 -9.26
C ALA A 63 3.11 1.26 -10.72
N GLY A 64 1.81 1.51 -10.95
CA GLY A 64 1.19 1.62 -12.26
C GLY A 64 1.65 2.84 -13.05
N ILE A 65 1.75 4.01 -12.40
CA ILE A 65 2.33 5.22 -13.01
C ILE A 65 3.79 4.96 -13.38
N TYR A 66 4.58 4.36 -12.48
CA TYR A 66 5.96 4.02 -12.79
C TYR A 66 6.08 3.03 -13.96
N TRP A 67 5.21 2.02 -14.02
CA TRP A 67 5.13 1.08 -15.15
C TRP A 67 4.82 1.78 -16.48
N LEU A 68 3.89 2.74 -16.46
CA LEU A 68 3.55 3.58 -17.63
C LEU A 68 4.76 4.42 -18.07
N LEU A 69 5.45 5.06 -17.13
CA LEU A 69 6.67 5.84 -17.41
C LEU A 69 7.81 4.98 -17.99
N GLN A 70 7.89 3.70 -17.59
CA GLN A 70 8.82 2.71 -18.14
C GLN A 70 8.35 2.11 -19.48
N ARG A 71 7.35 2.70 -20.13
CA ARG A 71 6.78 2.23 -21.41
C ARG A 71 6.30 0.78 -21.35
N PHE A 72 5.61 0.43 -20.27
CA PHE A 72 5.05 -0.90 -20.02
C PHE A 72 6.08 -2.04 -19.92
N ARG A 73 7.37 -1.71 -19.74
CA ARG A 73 8.40 -2.73 -19.49
C ARG A 73 8.28 -3.24 -18.07
N MET A 74 8.06 -4.55 -17.93
CA MET A 74 8.02 -5.20 -16.62
C MET A 74 9.35 -5.02 -15.90
N PHE A 75 9.32 -4.31 -14.77
CA PHE A 75 10.50 -4.05 -13.93
C PHE A 75 10.54 -4.93 -12.67
N VAL A 76 9.49 -5.72 -12.43
CA VAL A 76 9.36 -6.71 -11.35
C VAL A 76 8.99 -8.08 -11.90
N SER A 77 9.47 -9.15 -11.26
CA SER A 77 9.05 -10.51 -11.60
C SER A 77 7.73 -10.87 -10.94
N VAL A 78 6.96 -11.77 -11.58
CA VAL A 78 5.70 -12.28 -11.03
C VAL A 78 5.88 -12.88 -9.63
N SER A 79 7.01 -13.55 -9.39
CA SER A 79 7.35 -14.10 -8.08
C SER A 79 7.56 -13.03 -6.99
N GLN A 80 8.13 -11.87 -7.32
CA GLN A 80 8.30 -10.77 -6.36
C GLN A 80 6.96 -10.16 -5.99
N VAL A 81 6.08 -9.96 -6.98
CA VAL A 81 4.71 -9.48 -6.75
C VAL A 81 3.92 -10.48 -5.91
N ALA A 82 4.02 -11.78 -6.22
CA ALA A 82 3.35 -12.83 -5.46
C ALA A 82 3.82 -12.87 -3.99
N LEU A 83 5.13 -12.77 -3.75
CA LEU A 83 5.68 -12.72 -2.39
C LEU A 83 5.19 -11.48 -1.62
N LEU A 84 5.22 -10.30 -2.25
CA LEU A 84 4.74 -9.06 -1.65
C LEU A 84 3.26 -9.17 -1.25
N LEU A 85 2.40 -9.64 -2.17
CA LEU A 85 0.99 -9.83 -1.93
C LEU A 85 0.74 -10.85 -0.83
N LEU A 86 1.47 -11.97 -0.83
CA LEU A 86 1.36 -13.00 0.20
C LEU A 86 1.63 -12.45 1.59
N VAL A 87 2.74 -11.71 1.76
CA VAL A 87 3.11 -11.13 3.05
C VAL A 87 2.11 -10.05 3.47
N MET A 88 1.67 -9.20 2.55
CA MET A 88 0.67 -8.17 2.82
C MET A 88 -0.66 -8.77 3.28
N VAL A 89 -1.13 -9.83 2.61
CA VAL A 89 -2.34 -10.58 3.00
C VAL A 89 -2.13 -11.28 4.33
N ALA A 90 -0.97 -11.88 4.59
CA ALA A 90 -0.68 -12.53 5.86
C ALA A 90 -0.73 -11.54 7.04
N VAL A 91 -0.11 -10.36 6.91
CA VAL A 91 -0.12 -9.32 7.95
C VAL A 91 -1.53 -8.78 8.19
N THR A 92 -2.24 -8.44 7.12
CA THR A 92 -3.59 -7.89 7.21
C THR A 92 -4.59 -8.93 7.73
N GLY A 93 -4.45 -10.17 7.23
CA GLY A 93 -5.27 -11.32 7.58
C GLY A 93 -5.01 -11.84 9.00
N ALA A 94 -3.81 -11.65 9.56
CA ALA A 94 -3.54 -12.03 10.95
C ALA A 94 -4.47 -11.30 11.93
N TRP A 95 -4.70 -9.99 11.70
CA TRP A 95 -5.60 -9.21 12.54
C TRP A 95 -7.07 -9.48 12.21
N PHE A 96 -7.49 -9.41 10.93
CA PHE A 96 -8.88 -9.67 10.56
C PHE A 96 -9.31 -11.10 10.88
N GLY A 97 -8.43 -12.07 10.71
CA GLY A 97 -8.68 -13.48 11.03
C GLY A 97 -8.85 -13.69 12.53
N TYR A 98 -7.98 -13.09 13.35
CA TYR A 98 -8.12 -13.12 14.81
C TYR A 98 -9.44 -12.48 15.26
N GLU A 99 -9.76 -11.29 14.74
CA GLU A 99 -11.00 -10.57 15.07
C GLU A 99 -12.24 -11.37 14.67
N THR A 100 -12.24 -11.95 13.46
CA THR A 100 -13.35 -12.76 12.95
C THR A 100 -13.53 -14.04 13.77
N TRP A 101 -12.43 -14.67 14.20
CA TRP A 101 -12.50 -15.87 15.04
C TRP A 101 -13.08 -15.57 16.42
N LYS A 102 -12.73 -14.42 17.02
CA LYS A 102 -13.15 -14.06 18.38
C LYS A 102 -14.55 -13.45 18.44
N ASN A 103 -14.87 -12.53 17.53
CA ASN A 103 -16.07 -11.69 17.58
C ASN A 103 -17.05 -11.99 16.44
N GLY A 104 -16.75 -12.96 15.58
CA GLY A 104 -17.54 -13.31 14.41
C GLY A 104 -17.31 -12.36 13.22
N PRO A 105 -18.00 -12.60 12.08
CA PRO A 105 -17.78 -11.86 10.84
C PRO A 105 -18.35 -10.43 10.83
N TRP A 106 -18.99 -10.00 11.92
CA TRP A 106 -19.64 -8.69 12.04
C TRP A 106 -18.74 -7.55 11.57
N PHE A 107 -17.48 -7.49 12.05
CA PHE A 107 -16.55 -6.41 11.72
C PHE A 107 -16.32 -6.32 10.22
N VAL A 108 -16.01 -7.45 9.59
CA VAL A 108 -15.71 -7.53 8.16
C VAL A 108 -16.94 -7.12 7.34
N THR A 109 -18.13 -7.56 7.76
CA THR A 109 -19.38 -7.17 7.07
C THR A 109 -19.68 -5.69 7.16
N GLU A 110 -19.51 -5.06 8.33
CA GLU A 110 -19.70 -3.61 8.48
C GLU A 110 -18.63 -2.82 7.75
N PHE A 111 -17.37 -3.28 7.80
CA PHE A 111 -16.28 -2.67 7.06
C PHE A 111 -16.58 -2.63 5.56
N VAL A 112 -16.96 -3.76 4.96
CA VAL A 112 -17.29 -3.82 3.52
C VAL A 112 -18.51 -2.95 3.19
N ARG A 113 -19.56 -2.99 4.02
CA ARG A 113 -20.75 -2.14 3.84
C ARG A 113 -20.40 -0.65 3.90
N TYR A 114 -19.55 -0.26 4.84
CA TYR A 114 -19.06 1.12 4.96
C TYR A 114 -18.28 1.56 3.72
N GLN A 115 -17.36 0.73 3.22
CA GLN A 115 -16.63 1.05 1.99
C GLN A 115 -17.58 1.22 0.80
N TYR A 116 -18.53 0.30 0.61
CA TYR A 116 -19.51 0.38 -0.47
C TYR A 116 -20.33 1.68 -0.42
N ARG A 117 -20.78 2.06 0.78
CA ARG A 117 -21.49 3.32 1.02
C ARG A 117 -20.61 4.52 0.67
N LEU A 118 -19.37 4.56 1.15
CA LEU A 118 -18.44 5.67 0.86
C LEU A 118 -18.18 5.87 -0.66
N PHE A 119 -18.22 4.79 -1.44
CA PHE A 119 -18.14 4.87 -2.90
C PHE A 119 -19.44 5.26 -3.59
N SER A 120 -20.60 4.97 -2.98
CA SER A 120 -21.92 5.12 -3.61
C SER A 120 -22.68 6.37 -3.19
N THR A 121 -22.41 6.89 -1.99
CA THR A 121 -23.00 8.12 -1.47
C THR A 121 -21.89 9.14 -1.21
N PRO A 122 -22.05 10.40 -1.66
CA PRO A 122 -21.16 11.50 -1.29
C PRO A 122 -21.42 11.90 0.18
N ASP A 123 -21.18 10.99 1.12
CA ASP A 123 -21.27 11.26 2.57
C ASP A 123 -20.03 12.01 3.09
N ALA A 124 -18.98 12.12 2.26
CA ALA A 124 -17.93 13.08 2.48
C ALA A 124 -18.52 14.47 2.19
N GLY A 125 -18.98 15.17 3.24
CA GLY A 125 -19.25 16.62 3.24
C GLY A 125 -17.99 17.47 2.97
N HIS A 126 -17.15 17.02 2.04
CA HIS A 126 -15.95 17.67 1.52
C HIS A 126 -16.22 18.06 0.07
N ALA A 127 -17.32 18.80 -0.13
CA ALA A 127 -17.48 19.69 -1.28
C ALA A 127 -16.50 20.89 -1.14
N GLY A 128 -15.22 20.61 -0.90
CA GLY A 128 -14.18 21.61 -1.01
C GLY A 128 -14.01 21.99 -2.49
N PHE A 129 -13.62 23.23 -2.75
CA PHE A 129 -13.33 23.68 -4.11
C PHE A 129 -12.16 22.90 -4.73
N PRO A 130 -12.05 22.84 -6.07
CA PRO A 130 -10.88 22.27 -6.74
C PRO A 130 -9.62 23.05 -6.33
N GLY A 131 -8.77 22.45 -5.49
CA GLY A 131 -7.62 23.11 -4.87
C GLY A 131 -7.65 23.21 -3.34
N TYR A 132 -8.73 22.75 -2.69
CA TYR A 132 -8.82 22.68 -1.23
C TYR A 132 -7.59 21.99 -0.60
N HIS A 133 -7.21 20.82 -1.11
CA HIS A 133 -6.03 20.10 -0.62
C HIS A 133 -4.73 20.88 -0.88
N PHE A 134 -4.60 21.59 -2.00
CA PHE A 134 -3.42 22.41 -2.31
C PHE A 134 -3.28 23.58 -1.31
N VAL A 135 -4.37 24.29 -1.03
CA VAL A 135 -4.38 25.42 -0.10
C VAL A 135 -4.20 24.96 1.35
N VAL A 136 -4.90 23.91 1.79
CA VAL A 136 -4.77 23.39 3.16
C VAL A 136 -3.39 22.79 3.41
N LEU A 137 -2.78 22.09 2.44
CA LEU A 137 -1.43 21.56 2.58
C LEU A 137 -0.35 22.65 2.59
N LEU A 138 -0.54 23.75 1.86
CA LEU A 138 0.44 24.86 1.79
C LEU A 138 0.27 25.90 2.90
N VAL A 139 -0.95 26.18 3.33
CA VAL A 139 -1.28 27.29 4.23
C VAL A 139 -1.80 26.80 5.59
N GLY A 140 -2.46 25.63 5.63
CA GLY A 140 -3.12 25.09 6.82
C GLY A 140 -2.40 23.91 7.48
N CYS A 141 -1.22 23.53 7.00
CA CYS A 141 -0.46 22.38 7.53
C CYS A 141 0.73 22.86 8.39
N PHE A 142 0.39 23.55 9.48
CA PHE A 142 1.08 23.46 10.77
C PHE A 142 0.10 22.88 11.80
#